data_AF-A0AAW0WUC4-F1
#
_entry.id   AF-A0AAW0WUC4-F1
#
_cell.length_a   1.000
_cell.length_b   1.000
_cell.length_c   1.000
_cell.angle_alpha   90.00
_cell.angle_beta   90.00
_cell.angle_gamma   90.00
#
_symmetry.space_group_name_H-M   'P 1'
#
loop_
_entity.id
_entity.type
_entity.pdbx_description
1 polymer ?
#
loop_
_entity_poly.entity_id
_entity_poly.type
_entity_poly.pdbx_seq_one_letter_code
_entity_poly.pdbx_strand_id
1 'polypeptide(L)'
;MVPTQNDHSRVLKCQASNPSVPGSAISDSVQLNVQYAPVVVLEMGRNLVPTSIKQGDDVYFECRVTANPQPYKVSWEKDSEEVRHNQTAGVILSGNSLVLQQVERSSAGEYTCSATNTQGTQLSNPVRLDIMYPPECMVDKPTVLAVGRGERVNISCRVASNPPR
;
A
#
# COMPACT_ATOMS: atom_id res chain seq x y z
N MET A 1 22.22 -26.65 -9.27
CA MET A 1 21.83 -25.30 -8.80
C MET A 1 20.35 -25.35 -8.41
N VAL A 2 19.97 -24.67 -7.33
CA VAL A 2 18.55 -24.49 -6.99
C VAL A 2 18.10 -23.16 -7.60
N PRO A 3 17.11 -23.13 -8.50
CA PRO A 3 16.65 -21.90 -9.14
C PRO A 3 16.03 -20.93 -8.12
N THR A 4 16.30 -19.65 -8.29
CA THR A 4 15.74 -18.55 -7.51
C THR A 4 14.82 -17.68 -8.37
N GLN A 5 14.07 -16.75 -7.76
CA GLN A 5 13.29 -15.74 -8.48
C GLN A 5 14.13 -15.01 -9.55
N ASN A 6 15.38 -14.69 -9.24
CA ASN A 6 16.28 -13.96 -10.13
C ASN A 6 16.71 -14.78 -11.36
N ASP A 7 16.48 -16.10 -11.34
CA ASP A 7 16.72 -16.98 -12.48
C ASP A 7 15.52 -17.05 -13.44
N HIS A 8 14.39 -16.41 -13.12
CA HIS A 8 13.27 -16.32 -14.05
C HIS A 8 13.70 -15.63 -15.36
N SER A 9 13.38 -16.23 -16.50
CA SER A 9 13.81 -15.80 -17.83
C SER A 9 15.32 -15.86 -18.09
N ARG A 10 16.11 -16.47 -17.20
CA ARG A 10 17.51 -16.76 -17.45
C ARG A 10 17.65 -17.85 -18.51
N VAL A 11 18.55 -17.65 -19.47
CA VAL A 11 18.87 -18.64 -20.51
C VAL A 11 20.11 -19.43 -20.11
N LEU A 12 20.01 -20.75 -20.07
CA LEU A 12 21.12 -21.67 -19.88
C LEU A 12 21.56 -22.22 -21.23
N LYS A 13 22.86 -22.12 -21.52
CA LYS A 13 23.45 -22.61 -22.78
C LYS A 13 24.31 -23.84 -22.49
N CYS A 14 24.08 -24.92 -23.22
CA CYS A 14 24.96 -26.08 -23.23
C CYS A 14 25.78 -26.03 -24.52
N GLN A 15 27.09 -26.26 -24.43
CA GLN A 15 27.97 -26.34 -25.59
C GLN A 15 28.84 -27.59 -25.47
N ALA A 16 28.90 -28.37 -26.54
CA ALA A 16 29.76 -29.53 -26.64
C ALA A 16 30.62 -29.42 -27.91
N SER A 17 31.86 -29.89 -27.84
CA SER A 17 32.78 -29.87 -28.98
C SER A 17 33.77 -31.02 -28.87
N ASN A 18 34.14 -31.62 -30.00
CA ASN A 18 35.18 -32.63 -30.08
C ASN A 18 36.44 -32.02 -30.75
N PRO A 19 37.57 -31.89 -30.03
CA PRO A 19 38.79 -31.29 -30.57
C PRO A 19 39.35 -32.00 -31.81
N SER A 20 39.06 -33.30 -31.94
CA SER A 20 39.54 -34.14 -33.04
C SER A 20 38.72 -34.00 -34.32
N VAL A 21 37.57 -33.32 -34.28
CA VAL A 21 36.68 -33.13 -35.44
C VAL A 21 36.39 -31.63 -35.62
N PRO A 22 37.04 -30.98 -36.61
CA PRO A 22 36.79 -29.58 -36.94
C PRO A 22 35.31 -29.34 -37.26
N GLY A 23 34.68 -28.37 -36.61
CA GLY A 23 33.27 -28.04 -36.83
C GLY A 23 32.26 -28.89 -36.05
N SER A 24 32.70 -29.79 -35.16
CA SER A 24 31.80 -30.61 -34.31
C SER A 24 31.15 -29.86 -33.14
N ALA A 25 31.38 -28.55 -33.03
CA ALA A 25 30.84 -27.76 -31.94
C ALA A 25 29.32 -27.60 -32.11
N ILE A 26 28.57 -28.10 -31.13
CA ILE A 26 27.11 -27.91 -31.03
C ILE A 26 26.81 -27.04 -29.82
N SER A 27 25.73 -26.26 -29.90
CA SER A 27 25.21 -25.57 -28.74
C SER A 27 23.70 -25.56 -28.75
N ASP A 28 23.11 -25.71 -27.57
CA ASP A 28 21.68 -25.63 -27.34
C ASP A 28 21.40 -24.66 -26.19
N SER A 29 20.18 -24.13 -26.10
CA SER A 29 19.80 -23.14 -25.09
C SER A 29 18.38 -23.35 -24.58
N VAL A 30 18.20 -23.25 -23.26
CA VAL A 30 16.90 -23.37 -22.59
C VAL A 30 16.65 -22.15 -21.71
N GLN A 31 15.43 -21.59 -21.76
CA GLN A 31 15.01 -20.50 -20.89
C GLN A 31 14.27 -21.06 -19.67
N LEU A 32 14.65 -20.61 -18.47
CA LEU A 32 14.00 -21.01 -17.23
C LEU A 32 12.73 -20.20 -16.98
N ASN A 33 11.61 -20.88 -16.77
CA ASN A 33 10.38 -20.28 -16.27
C ASN A 33 10.20 -20.59 -14.77
N VAL A 34 10.81 -19.76 -13.91
CA VAL A 34 10.69 -19.92 -12.45
C VAL A 34 9.41 -19.24 -11.97
N GLN A 35 8.49 -20.00 -11.37
CA GLN A 35 7.26 -19.48 -10.76
C GLN A 35 7.48 -19.24 -9.27
N TYR A 36 7.01 -18.10 -8.76
CA TYR A 36 7.19 -17.65 -7.39
C TYR A 36 5.98 -16.82 -6.92
N ALA A 37 5.76 -16.82 -5.59
CA ALA A 37 4.71 -16.01 -4.96
C ALA A 37 5.02 -14.51 -5.14
N PRO A 38 4.00 -13.63 -5.10
CA PRO A 38 4.22 -12.21 -5.37
C PRO A 38 5.17 -11.56 -4.36
N VAL A 39 6.05 -10.67 -4.82
CA VAL A 39 6.79 -9.74 -3.97
C VAL A 39 6.08 -8.40 -4.08
N VAL A 40 5.62 -7.87 -2.95
CA VAL A 40 4.72 -6.72 -2.89
C VAL A 40 5.38 -5.58 -2.11
N VAL A 41 5.38 -4.39 -2.70
CA VAL A 41 5.88 -3.16 -2.07
C VAL A 41 4.82 -2.08 -2.25
N LEU A 42 4.46 -1.42 -1.15
CA LEU A 42 3.50 -0.32 -1.14
C LEU A 42 4.26 1.00 -1.05
N GLU A 43 3.98 1.89 -2.00
CA GLU A 43 4.55 3.24 -2.04
C GLU A 43 3.44 4.29 -2.07
N MET A 44 3.65 5.40 -1.35
CA MET A 44 2.87 6.61 -1.58
C MET A 44 3.29 7.24 -2.90
N GLY A 45 2.37 8.02 -3.45
CA GLY A 45 2.60 8.81 -4.63
C GLY A 45 3.84 9.71 -4.57
N ARG A 46 4.63 9.73 -5.65
CA ARG A 46 5.88 10.51 -5.76
C ARG A 46 5.75 12.00 -5.44
N ASN A 47 4.58 12.59 -5.67
CA ASN A 47 4.32 14.01 -5.41
C ASN A 47 3.79 14.29 -3.99
N LEU A 48 3.57 13.25 -3.19
CA LEU A 48 3.07 13.36 -1.83
C LEU A 48 4.23 13.36 -0.85
N VAL A 49 4.15 14.28 0.12
CA VAL A 49 5.06 14.30 1.26
C VAL A 49 4.26 13.75 2.45
N PRO A 50 4.57 12.54 2.96
CA PRO A 50 3.77 11.86 3.99
C PRO A 50 3.47 12.71 5.23
N THR A 51 4.34 13.66 5.57
CA THR A 51 4.23 14.53 6.76
C THR A 51 3.53 15.86 6.47
N SER A 52 3.01 16.09 5.27
CA SER A 52 2.41 17.37 4.87
C SER A 52 1.02 17.22 4.24
N ILE A 53 0.43 16.01 4.30
CA ILE A 53 -0.90 15.74 3.76
C ILE A 53 -1.94 16.39 4.67
N LYS A 54 -2.84 17.17 4.09
CA LYS A 54 -3.88 17.91 4.81
C LYS A 54 -5.26 17.33 4.52
N GLN A 55 -6.19 17.57 5.44
CA GLN A 55 -7.60 17.28 5.18
C GLN A 55 -8.07 17.97 3.90
N GLY A 56 -8.75 17.21 3.03
CA GLY A 56 -9.21 17.66 1.73
C GLY A 56 -8.22 17.46 0.57
N ASP A 57 -6.99 17.02 0.84
CA ASP A 57 -6.05 16.64 -0.21
C ASP A 57 -6.44 15.30 -0.86
N ASP A 58 -5.94 15.07 -2.08
CA ASP A 58 -6.04 13.77 -2.74
C ASP A 58 -4.75 12.97 -2.50
N VAL A 59 -4.90 11.72 -2.08
CA VAL A 59 -3.80 10.80 -1.79
C VAL A 59 -3.86 9.62 -2.74
N TYR A 60 -2.71 9.17 -3.24
CA TYR A 60 -2.60 8.01 -4.09
C TYR A 60 -1.50 7.08 -3.62
N PHE A 61 -1.78 5.79 -3.68
CA PHE A 61 -0.89 4.70 -3.34
C PHE A 61 -0.68 3.78 -4.54
N GLU A 62 0.54 3.31 -4.72
CA GLU A 62 0.94 2.37 -5.76
C GLU A 62 1.41 1.06 -5.10
N CYS A 63 0.72 -0.04 -5.41
CA CYS A 63 1.09 -1.38 -4.98
C CYS A 63 1.95 -2.06 -6.05
N ARG A 64 3.27 -1.98 -5.91
CA ARG A 64 4.22 -2.60 -6.83
C ARG A 64 4.31 -4.09 -6.57
N VAL A 65 3.93 -4.88 -7.57
CA VAL A 65 3.90 -6.34 -7.48
C VAL A 65 4.83 -6.94 -8.52
N THR A 66 5.78 -7.75 -8.06
CA THR A 66 6.63 -8.60 -8.91
C THR A 66 6.25 -10.05 -8.67
N ALA A 67 5.74 -10.75 -9.67
CA ALA A 67 5.26 -12.12 -9.50
C ALA A 67 5.38 -12.91 -10.81
N ASN A 68 5.45 -14.23 -10.70
CA ASN A 68 5.25 -15.12 -11.83
C ASN A 68 4.55 -16.41 -11.37
N PRO A 69 3.35 -16.74 -11.87
CA PRO A 69 2.53 -15.98 -12.83
C PRO A 69 2.00 -14.65 -12.26
N GLN A 70 1.46 -13.80 -13.14
CA GLN A 70 0.83 -12.52 -12.76
C GLN A 70 -0.29 -12.76 -11.72
N PRO A 71 -0.41 -11.93 -10.66
CA PRO A 71 -1.49 -12.05 -9.69
C PRO A 71 -2.85 -11.86 -10.35
N TYR A 72 -3.82 -12.68 -9.93
CA TYR A 72 -5.22 -12.55 -10.35
C TYR A 72 -6.06 -11.72 -9.36
N LYS A 73 -5.50 -11.40 -8.18
CA LYS A 73 -6.16 -10.61 -7.14
C LYS A 73 -5.15 -9.68 -6.46
N VAL A 74 -5.57 -8.42 -6.29
CA VAL A 74 -4.92 -7.42 -5.44
C VAL A 74 -5.97 -6.88 -4.48
N SER A 75 -5.67 -6.87 -3.19
CA SER A 75 -6.55 -6.40 -2.12
C SER A 75 -5.85 -5.31 -1.31
N TRP A 76 -6.64 -4.45 -0.69
CA TRP A 76 -6.18 -3.31 0.09
C TRP A 76 -6.79 -3.37 1.48
N GLU A 77 -5.99 -3.02 2.48
CA GLU A 77 -6.41 -3.02 3.87
C GLU A 77 -5.99 -1.70 4.51
N LYS A 78 -6.85 -1.19 5.39
CA LYS A 78 -6.61 -0.03 6.26
C LYS A 78 -6.84 -0.51 7.69
N ASP A 79 -5.81 -0.43 8.53
CA ASP A 79 -5.88 -0.85 9.93
C ASP A 79 -6.40 -2.31 10.09
N SER A 80 -6.00 -3.21 9.17
CA SER A 80 -6.47 -4.61 9.05
C SER A 80 -7.91 -4.80 8.56
N GLU A 81 -8.60 -3.75 8.14
CA GLU A 81 -9.94 -3.83 7.54
C GLU A 81 -9.87 -3.66 6.01
N GLU A 82 -10.66 -4.46 5.28
CA GLU A 82 -10.68 -4.42 3.82
C GLU A 82 -11.16 -3.07 3.28
N VAL A 83 -10.35 -2.43 2.44
CA VAL A 83 -10.72 -1.23 1.70
C VAL A 83 -11.41 -1.63 0.40
N ARG A 84 -12.66 -1.21 0.25
CA ARG A 84 -13.47 -1.47 -0.93
C ARG A 84 -13.58 -0.24 -1.81
N HIS A 85 -13.70 -0.46 -3.12
CA HIS A 85 -13.99 0.60 -4.07
C HIS A 85 -15.32 1.28 -3.71
N ASN A 86 -15.27 2.58 -3.46
CA ASN A 86 -16.43 3.40 -3.13
C ASN A 86 -16.21 4.81 -3.66
N GLN A 87 -16.62 5.05 -4.91
CA GLN A 87 -16.45 6.34 -5.58
C GLN A 87 -17.19 7.47 -4.86
N THR A 88 -18.37 7.19 -4.28
CA THR A 88 -19.14 8.18 -3.52
C THR A 88 -18.44 8.62 -2.23
N ALA A 89 -17.58 7.77 -1.65
CA ALA A 89 -16.75 8.11 -0.50
C ALA A 89 -15.32 8.52 -0.89
N GLY A 90 -15.04 8.78 -2.18
CA GLY A 90 -13.72 9.16 -2.67
C GLY A 90 -12.69 8.03 -2.70
N VAL A 91 -13.09 6.76 -2.54
CA VAL A 91 -12.18 5.60 -2.56
C VAL A 91 -12.21 4.92 -3.92
N ILE A 92 -11.15 5.05 -4.70
CA ILE A 92 -11.04 4.53 -6.06
C ILE A 92 -9.91 3.52 -6.14
N LEU A 93 -10.25 2.27 -6.48
CA LEU A 93 -9.32 1.19 -6.77
C LEU A 93 -9.20 1.02 -8.29
N SER A 94 -8.00 1.17 -8.85
CA SER A 94 -7.73 1.00 -10.27
C SER A 94 -6.48 0.16 -10.48
N GLY A 95 -6.68 -1.11 -10.86
CA GLY A 95 -5.60 -2.09 -10.98
C GLY A 95 -4.83 -2.25 -9.66
N ASN A 96 -3.57 -1.81 -9.66
CA ASN A 96 -2.66 -1.86 -8.53
C ASN A 96 -2.57 -0.52 -7.77
N SER A 97 -3.50 0.41 -7.99
CA SER A 97 -3.51 1.74 -7.37
C SER A 97 -4.74 1.95 -6.51
N LEU A 98 -4.55 2.61 -5.37
CA LEU A 98 -5.60 3.12 -4.50
C LEU A 98 -5.52 4.64 -4.49
N VAL A 99 -6.62 5.30 -4.83
CA VAL A 99 -6.78 6.76 -4.76
C VAL A 99 -7.83 7.09 -3.72
N LEU A 100 -7.49 7.99 -2.80
CA LEU A 100 -8.37 8.56 -1.80
C LEU A 100 -8.54 10.04 -2.12
N GLN A 101 -9.75 10.43 -2.50
CA GLN A 101 -10.08 11.81 -2.81
C GLN A 101 -10.58 12.55 -1.57
N GLN A 102 -10.20 13.81 -1.42
CA GLN A 102 -10.62 14.68 -0.33
C GLN A 102 -10.50 14.02 1.06
N VAL A 103 -9.29 13.58 1.42
CA VAL A 103 -9.08 12.78 2.61
C VAL A 103 -9.57 13.47 3.89
N GLU A 104 -10.19 12.68 4.76
CA GLU A 104 -10.70 13.14 6.05
C GLU A 104 -9.87 12.58 7.21
N ARG A 105 -10.11 13.06 8.43
CA ARG A 105 -9.43 12.56 9.64
C ARG A 105 -9.57 11.04 9.82
N SER A 106 -10.71 10.49 9.39
CA SER A 106 -11.01 9.05 9.41
C SER A 106 -10.19 8.25 8.38
N SER A 107 -9.67 8.91 7.35
CA SER A 107 -8.78 8.31 6.35
C SER A 107 -7.38 8.06 6.91
N ALA A 108 -6.98 8.70 8.03
CA ALA A 108 -5.70 8.42 8.66
C ALA A 108 -5.66 6.96 9.18
N GLY A 109 -4.52 6.31 9.05
CA GLY A 109 -4.36 4.90 9.41
C GLY A 109 -3.16 4.24 8.74
N GLU A 110 -2.99 2.96 8.99
CA GLU A 110 -1.97 2.13 8.35
C GLU A 110 -2.56 1.39 7.15
N TYR A 111 -2.00 1.62 5.96
CA TYR A 111 -2.41 0.99 4.73
C TYR A 111 -1.45 -0.13 4.34
N THR A 112 -2.00 -1.24 3.87
CA THR A 112 -1.28 -2.36 3.27
C THR A 112 -2.00 -2.81 2.00
N CYS A 113 -1.25 -3.43 1.09
CA CYS A 113 -1.82 -4.14 -0.05
C CYS A 113 -1.33 -5.58 -0.07
N SER A 114 -2.19 -6.49 -0.52
CA SER A 114 -1.84 -7.89 -0.73
C SER A 114 -2.06 -8.29 -2.18
N ALA A 115 -1.22 -9.20 -2.68
CA ALA A 115 -1.36 -9.76 -4.01
C ALA A 115 -1.35 -11.29 -3.95
N THR A 116 -2.20 -11.92 -4.76
CA THR A 116 -2.35 -13.37 -4.81
C THR A 116 -2.15 -13.90 -6.23
N ASN A 117 -1.29 -14.90 -6.36
CA ASN A 117 -1.15 -15.72 -7.56
C ASN A 117 -1.26 -17.22 -7.20
N THR A 118 -1.04 -18.10 -8.17
CA THR A 118 -1.11 -19.56 -7.98
C THR A 118 -0.07 -20.12 -7.01
N GLN A 119 1.02 -19.37 -6.77
CA GLN A 119 2.11 -19.76 -5.87
C GLN A 119 1.90 -19.26 -4.44
N GLY A 120 0.97 -18.33 -4.20
CA GLY A 120 0.60 -17.87 -2.87
C GLY A 120 0.12 -16.43 -2.82
N THR A 121 -0.06 -15.95 -1.59
CA THR A 121 -0.41 -14.56 -1.26
C THR A 121 0.71 -13.93 -0.46
N GLN A 122 1.02 -12.67 -0.75
CA GLN A 122 1.96 -11.87 0.03
C GLN A 122 1.40 -10.49 0.33
N LEU A 123 1.81 -9.95 1.48
CA LEU A 123 1.44 -8.63 1.98
C LEU A 123 2.60 -7.65 1.79
N SER A 124 2.28 -6.39 1.53
CA SER A 124 3.26 -5.31 1.41
C SER A 124 3.85 -4.89 2.76
N ASN A 125 4.85 -4.02 2.71
CA ASN A 125 5.18 -3.17 3.85
C ASN A 125 3.96 -2.31 4.24
N PRO A 126 3.80 -2.00 5.54
CA PRO A 126 2.81 -1.02 5.98
C PRO A 126 3.24 0.40 5.60
N VAL A 127 2.26 1.23 5.25
CA VAL A 127 2.45 2.65 4.99
C VAL A 127 1.43 3.44 5.81
N ARG A 128 1.92 4.26 6.75
CA ARG A 128 1.08 5.09 7.60
C ARG A 128 0.71 6.39 6.89
N LEU A 129 -0.59 6.64 6.76
CA LEU A 129 -1.16 7.91 6.32
C LEU A 129 -1.46 8.78 7.53
N ASP A 130 -0.77 9.92 7.63
CA ASP A 130 -1.06 10.97 8.60
C ASP A 130 -1.75 12.14 7.91
N ILE A 131 -2.75 12.72 8.57
CA ILE A 131 -3.57 13.80 7.99
C ILE A 131 -3.57 14.98 8.94
N MET A 132 -3.04 16.10 8.46
CA MET A 132 -3.00 17.36 9.17
C MET A 132 -4.36 18.07 9.08
N TYR A 133 -4.83 18.59 10.21
CA TYR A 133 -6.09 19.31 10.29
C TYR A 133 -6.03 20.43 11.35
N PRO A 134 -6.76 21.54 11.12
CA PRO A 134 -6.77 22.65 12.06
C PRO A 134 -7.44 22.27 13.39
N PRO A 135 -7.18 23.04 14.47
CA PRO A 135 -7.80 22.80 15.76
C PRO A 135 -9.33 22.92 15.68
N GLU A 136 -10.03 21.86 16.07
CA GLU A 136 -11.48 21.82 16.18
C GLU A 136 -11.93 21.48 17.60
N CYS A 137 -12.98 22.15 18.06
CA CYS A 137 -13.60 21.86 19.36
C CYS A 137 -14.35 20.53 19.31
N MET A 138 -14.05 19.64 20.26
CA MET A 138 -14.81 18.41 20.42
C MET A 138 -16.20 18.74 20.98
N VAL A 139 -17.25 18.28 20.27
CA VAL A 139 -18.66 18.65 20.48
C VAL A 139 -19.30 17.92 21.67
N ASP A 140 -18.56 17.09 22.40
CA ASP A 140 -19.03 16.35 23.58
C ASP A 140 -19.40 17.21 24.81
N LYS A 141 -19.61 18.53 24.64
CA LYS A 141 -20.06 19.39 25.75
C LYS A 141 -21.47 19.89 25.51
N PRO A 142 -22.34 19.86 26.54
CA PRO A 142 -23.68 20.39 26.43
C PRO A 142 -23.59 21.88 26.07
N THR A 143 -24.31 22.27 25.02
CA THR A 143 -24.41 23.67 24.53
C THR A 143 -24.91 24.61 25.62
N VAL A 144 -25.68 24.08 26.58
CA VAL A 144 -26.19 24.81 27.72
C VAL A 144 -25.86 24.03 29.00
N LEU A 145 -25.11 24.67 29.88
CA LEU A 145 -24.91 24.20 31.25
C LEU A 145 -25.92 24.92 32.14
N ALA A 146 -26.86 24.18 32.73
CA ALA A 146 -27.72 24.72 33.78
C ALA A 146 -26.92 24.79 35.08
N VAL A 147 -26.85 25.97 35.69
CA VAL A 147 -26.03 26.21 36.90
C VAL A 147 -26.87 26.92 37.95
N GLY A 148 -26.86 26.40 39.17
CA GLY A 148 -27.53 27.00 40.32
C GLY A 148 -26.77 28.21 40.89
N ARG A 149 -27.48 29.12 41.55
CA ARG A 149 -26.88 30.28 42.20
C ARG A 149 -25.88 29.82 43.27
N GLY A 150 -24.60 30.15 43.10
CA GLY A 150 -23.51 29.80 44.03
C GLY A 150 -22.73 28.55 43.64
N GLU A 151 -23.13 27.82 42.59
CA GLU A 151 -22.36 26.70 42.07
C GLU A 151 -21.15 27.18 41.26
N ARG A 152 -20.05 26.43 41.34
CA ARG A 152 -18.88 26.61 40.48
C ARG A 152 -19.02 25.69 39.27
N VAL A 153 -18.98 26.26 38.07
CA VAL A 153 -18.94 25.48 36.83
C VAL A 153 -17.53 25.43 36.28
N ASN A 154 -17.09 24.23 35.87
CA ASN A 154 -15.84 24.03 35.15
C ASN A 154 -16.13 23.90 33.67
N ILE A 155 -15.90 24.98 32.92
CA ILE A 155 -15.95 24.97 31.46
C ILE A 155 -14.61 24.44 30.97
N SER A 156 -14.55 23.13 30.66
CA SER A 156 -13.42 22.61 29.91
C SER A 156 -13.57 22.99 28.43
N CYS A 157 -12.48 23.22 27.72
CA CYS A 157 -12.45 23.18 26.26
C CYS A 157 -11.57 22.01 25.85
N ARG A 158 -12.08 21.11 25.02
CA ARG A 158 -11.28 20.01 24.47
C ARG A 158 -11.16 20.26 22.98
N VAL A 159 -9.93 20.36 22.50
CA VAL A 159 -9.60 20.70 21.12
C VAL A 159 -8.81 19.55 20.54
N ALA A 160 -9.14 19.13 19.33
CA ALA A 160 -8.36 18.16 18.56
C ALA A 160 -7.66 18.89 17.41
N SER A 161 -6.36 18.68 17.25
CA SER A 161 -5.58 19.20 16.13
C SER A 161 -4.49 18.22 15.73
N ASN A 162 -4.09 18.24 14.46
CA ASN A 162 -2.89 17.56 14.00
C ASN A 162 -2.09 18.48 13.07
N PRO A 163 -0.86 18.88 13.43
CA PRO A 163 -0.10 18.49 14.62
C PRO A 163 -0.70 19.04 15.93
N PRO A 164 -0.43 18.39 17.08
CA PRO A 164 -0.78 18.94 18.38
C PRO A 164 0.01 20.24 18.61
N ARG A 165 -0.67 21.28 19.10
CA ARG A 165 -0.03 22.51 19.58
C ARG A 165 -0.23 22.66 21.08
#